data_AF-T0ZZQ2-F1
#
_entry.id   AF-T0ZZQ2-F1
#
_cell.length_a   1.000
_cell.length_b   1.000
_cell.length_c   1.000
_cell.angle_alpha   90.00
_cell.angle_beta   90.00
_cell.angle_gamma   90.00
#
_symmetry.space_group_name_H-M   'P 1'
#
loop_
_entity.id
_entity.type
_entity.pdbx_description
1 polymer ?
#
loop_
_entity_poly.entity_id
_entity_poly.type
_entity_poly.pdbx_seq_one_letter_code
_entity_poly.pdbx_strand_id
1 'polypeptide(L)'
;MTVRALWYDRHTLHLIDQRRLPGHLIVRHLRTVQGTAEAIRTMVVRGAPAIGVAAAYGMALASRQRGMTPTRAAVLLRATRPTAYD
;
A
#
# COMPACT_ATOMS: atom_id res chain seq x y z
N MET A 1 -16.59 17.69 2.22
CA MET A 1 -15.14 17.41 2.28
C MET A 1 -14.93 15.93 1.98
N THR A 2 -14.15 15.58 0.95
CA THR A 2 -13.89 14.17 0.60
C THR A 2 -12.60 13.71 1.27
N VAL A 3 -12.69 12.76 2.20
CA VAL A 3 -11.52 12.15 2.84
C VAL A 3 -11.14 10.90 2.05
N ARG A 4 -9.87 10.78 1.65
CA ARG A 4 -9.34 9.58 0.96
C ARG A 4 -8.34 8.88 1.87
N ALA A 5 -8.54 7.59 2.13
CA ALA A 5 -7.57 6.80 2.89
C ALA A 5 -6.25 6.59 2.13
N LEU A 6 -6.35 6.50 0.80
CA LEU A 6 -5.22 6.35 -0.13
C LEU A 6 -5.55 6.95 -1.49
N TRP A 7 -4.53 7.32 -2.25
CA TRP A 7 -4.63 7.70 -3.66
C TRP A 7 -3.32 7.44 -4.39
N TYR A 8 -3.35 7.38 -5.72
CA TYR A 8 -2.17 7.20 -6.54
C TYR A 8 -2.03 8.39 -7.50
N ASP A 9 -0.85 9.00 -7.51
CA ASP A 9 -0.53 10.13 -8.38
C ASP A 9 0.96 10.06 -8.77
N ARG A 10 1.29 10.44 -10.01
CA ARG A 10 2.68 10.54 -10.51
C ARG A 10 3.60 9.37 -10.08
N HIS A 11 3.12 8.15 -10.27
CA HIS A 11 3.84 6.92 -9.89
C HIS A 11 4.20 6.82 -8.40
N THR A 12 3.39 7.41 -7.54
CA THR A 12 3.53 7.39 -6.08
C THR A 12 2.19 7.01 -5.47
N LEU A 13 2.20 5.99 -4.60
CA LEU A 13 1.08 5.64 -3.75
C LEU A 13 1.15 6.49 -2.48
N HIS A 14 0.07 7.21 -2.21
CA HIS A 14 -0.10 8.01 -1.01
C HIS A 14 -1.04 7.29 -0.04
N LEU A 15 -0.64 7.17 1.22
CA LEU A 15 -1.45 6.57 2.28
C LEU A 15 -1.55 7.54 3.46
N ILE A 16 -2.73 7.68 4.06
CA ILE A 16 -2.83 8.25 5.41
C ILE A 16 -2.29 7.22 6.41
N ASP A 17 -1.36 7.62 7.28
CA ASP A 17 -0.83 6.78 8.36
C ASP A 17 -1.88 6.63 9.47
N GLN A 18 -2.71 5.60 9.34
CA GLN A 18 -3.85 5.35 10.22
C GLN A 18 -3.44 5.03 11.67
N ARG A 19 -2.15 4.84 11.96
CA ARG A 19 -1.61 4.65 13.32
C ARG A 19 -1.50 5.96 14.09
N ARG A 20 -1.50 7.09 13.37
CA ARG A 20 -1.31 8.44 13.92
C ARG A 20 -2.62 9.16 14.12
N LEU A 21 -3.70 8.68 13.50
CA LEU A 21 -5.05 9.16 13.74
C LEU A 21 -5.54 8.76 15.15
N PRO A 22 -6.38 9.59 15.79
CA PRO A 22 -6.86 10.90 15.31
C PRO A 22 -5.89 12.06 15.55
N GLY A 23 -4.79 11.86 16.30
CA GLY A 23 -3.91 12.95 16.75
C GLY A 23 -3.19 13.70 15.61
N HIS A 24 -2.75 12.98 14.58
CA HIS A 24 -2.05 13.58 13.44
C HIS A 24 -2.45 12.97 12.10
N LEU A 25 -2.76 13.83 11.13
CA LEU A 25 -2.96 13.47 9.73
C LEU A 25 -1.60 13.45 9.00
N ILE A 26 -0.94 12.30 8.98
CA ILE A 26 0.36 12.12 8.30
C ILE A 26 0.17 11.35 7.00
N VAL A 27 0.70 11.87 5.89
CA VAL A 27 0.69 11.19 4.59
C VAL A 27 2.04 10.51 4.34
N ARG A 28 2.01 9.22 3.97
CA ARG A 28 3.17 8.46 3.51
C ARG A 28 3.18 8.39 2.00
N HIS A 29 4.38 8.47 1.42
CA HIS A 29 4.60 8.44 -0.03
C HIS A 29 5.43 7.21 -0.37
N LEU A 30 4.86 6.28 -1.13
CA LEU A 30 5.46 5.00 -1.44
C LEU A 30 5.67 4.90 -2.96
N ARG A 31 6.89 4.52 -3.36
CA ARG A 31 7.30 4.41 -4.77
C ARG A 31 7.73 3.00 -5.16
N THR A 32 7.62 2.04 -4.23
CA THR A 32 8.10 0.68 -4.40
C THR A 32 7.10 -0.31 -3.84
N VAL A 33 7.04 -1.52 -4.43
CA VAL A 33 6.20 -2.60 -3.91
C VAL A 33 6.63 -3.02 -2.50
N GLN A 34 7.92 -2.93 -2.19
CA GLN A 34 8.46 -3.19 -0.85
C GLN A 34 7.92 -2.19 0.17
N GLY A 35 7.91 -0.90 -0.17
CA GLY A 35 7.33 0.14 0.69
C GLY A 35 5.83 -0.06 0.90
N THR A 36 5.09 -0.45 -0.15
CA THR A 36 3.68 -0.81 -0.05
C THR A 36 3.47 -2.02 0.87
N ALA A 37 4.24 -3.09 0.69
CA ALA A 37 4.14 -4.29 1.50
C ALA A 37 4.42 -3.98 2.98
N GLU A 38 5.39 -3.12 3.24
CA GLU A 38 5.73 -2.68 4.59
C GLU A 38 4.63 -1.84 5.22
N ALA A 39 4.02 -0.93 4.47
CA ALA A 39 2.88 -0.15 4.96
C ALA A 39 1.67 -1.01 5.33
N ILE A 40 1.42 -2.10 4.60
CA ILE A 40 0.36 -3.06 4.92
C ILE A 40 0.72 -3.85 6.20
N ARG A 41 1.94 -4.41 6.28
CA ARG A 41 2.41 -5.18 7.44
C ARG A 41 2.38 -4.37 8.73
N THR A 42 2.87 -3.14 8.66
CA THR A 42 2.99 -2.24 9.82
C THR A 42 1.68 -1.51 10.13
N MET A 43 0.58 -1.81 9.43
CA MET A 43 -0.73 -1.20 9.64
C MET A 43 -0.78 0.32 9.45
N VAL A 44 0.12 0.88 8.61
CA VAL A 44 -0.03 2.25 8.07
C VAL A 44 -1.38 2.36 7.35
N VAL A 45 -1.73 1.32 6.58
CA VAL A 45 -3.05 1.10 6.00
C VAL A 45 -3.63 -0.22 6.55
N ARG A 46 -4.91 -0.21 6.92
CA ARG A 46 -5.65 -1.41 7.36
C ARG A 46 -7.11 -1.36 6.91
N GLY A 47 -7.80 -2.49 7.07
CA GLY A 47 -9.13 -2.76 6.51
C GLY A 47 -9.01 -3.48 5.18
N ALA A 48 -9.70 -4.60 5.00
CA ALA A 48 -9.51 -5.49 3.85
C ALA A 48 -9.64 -4.76 2.50
N PRO A 49 -10.66 -3.90 2.26
CA PRO A 49 -10.77 -3.18 0.99
C PRO A 49 -9.58 -2.23 0.73
N ALA A 50 -9.12 -1.53 1.77
CA ALA A 50 -7.99 -0.60 1.64
C ALA A 50 -6.67 -1.34 1.42
N ILE A 51 -6.51 -2.52 2.03
CA ILE A 51 -5.35 -3.40 1.80
C ILE A 51 -5.34 -3.89 0.35
N GLY A 52 -6.49 -4.35 -0.18
CA GLY A 52 -6.61 -4.80 -1.58
C GLY A 52 -6.22 -3.70 -2.56
N VAL A 53 -6.76 -2.49 -2.39
CA VAL A 53 -6.42 -1.35 -3.26
C VAL A 53 -4.94 -0.93 -3.11
N ALA A 54 -4.39 -0.91 -1.89
CA ALA A 54 -2.97 -0.63 -1.68
C ALA A 54 -2.09 -1.67 -2.38
N ALA A 55 -2.42 -2.97 -2.27
CA ALA A 55 -1.71 -4.05 -2.95
C ALA A 55 -1.79 -3.92 -4.48
N ALA A 56 -2.95 -3.57 -5.04
CA ALA A 56 -3.10 -3.32 -6.47
C ALA A 56 -2.17 -2.19 -6.97
N TYR A 57 -2.09 -1.06 -6.25
CA TYR A 57 -1.10 -0.02 -6.58
C TYR A 57 0.35 -0.46 -6.32
N GLY A 58 0.59 -1.32 -5.33
CA GLY A 58 1.88 -1.99 -5.13
C GLY A 58 2.32 -2.79 -6.36
N MET A 59 1.41 -3.52 -7.01
CA MET A 59 1.67 -4.22 -8.27
C MET A 59 1.99 -3.24 -9.41
N ALA A 60 1.26 -2.12 -9.51
CA ALA A 60 1.56 -1.09 -10.50
C ALA A 60 2.96 -0.49 -10.29
N LEU A 61 3.37 -0.24 -9.04
CA LEU A 61 4.72 0.22 -8.71
C LEU A 61 5.79 -0.83 -9.05
N ALA A 62 5.50 -2.12 -8.79
CA ALA A 62 6.41 -3.23 -9.11
C ALA A 62 6.78 -3.27 -10.59
N SER A 63 5.84 -2.99 -11.49
CA SER A 63 6.08 -2.99 -12.95
C SER A 63 7.19 -2.02 -13.40
N ARG A 64 7.50 -1.02 -12.55
CA ARG A 64 8.52 0.01 -12.82
C ARG A 64 9.87 -0.29 -12.18
N GLN A 65 9.95 -1.33 -11.34
CA GLN A 65 11.16 -1.68 -10.61
C GLN A 65 11.98 -2.71 -11.38
N ARG A 66 13.22 -2.35 -11.73
CA ARG A 66 14.15 -3.28 -12.38
C ARG A 66 14.34 -4.53 -11.51
N GLY A 67 14.25 -5.71 -12.12
CA GLY A 67 14.43 -7.00 -11.45
C GLY A 67 13.22 -7.47 -10.63
N MET A 68 12.13 -6.70 -10.57
CA MET A 68 10.88 -7.12 -9.93
C MET A 68 9.94 -7.73 -10.98
N THR A 69 9.56 -8.99 -10.78
CA THR A 69 8.57 -9.66 -11.64
C THR A 69 7.17 -9.57 -11.03
N PRO A 70 6.10 -9.62 -11.85
CA PRO A 70 4.73 -9.64 -11.32
C PRO A 70 4.51 -10.76 -10.29
N THR A 71 5.06 -11.96 -10.54
CA THR A 71 4.96 -13.10 -9.62
C THR A 71 5.62 -12.81 -8.27
N ARG A 72 6.85 -12.26 -8.26
CA ARG A 72 7.56 -11.91 -7.02
C ARG A 72 6.82 -10.82 -6.24
N ALA A 73 6.30 -9.81 -6.93
CA ALA A 73 5.51 -8.75 -6.33
C ALA A 73 4.22 -9.29 -5.69
N ALA A 74 3.51 -10.17 -6.39
CA ALA A 74 2.27 -10.74 -5.90
C ALA A 74 2.48 -11.67 -4.69
N VAL A 75 3.56 -12.47 -4.69
CA VAL A 75 3.98 -13.28 -3.53
C VAL A 75 4.28 -12.37 -2.33
N LEU A 76 5.06 -11.31 -2.54
CA LEU A 76 5.41 -10.36 -1.48
C LEU A 76 4.16 -9.72 -0.86
N LEU A 77 3.22 -9.26 -1.69
CA LEU A 77 2.02 -8.56 -1.21
C LEU A 77 1.04 -9.51 -0.53
N ARG A 78 0.81 -10.72 -1.05
CA ARG A 78 -0.07 -11.72 -0.40
C ARG A 78 0.43 -12.12 0.98
N ALA A 79 1.75 -12.17 1.19
CA ALA A 79 2.34 -12.50 2.48
C ALA A 79 2.19 -11.40 3.55
N THR A 80 1.70 -10.20 3.20
CA THR A 80 1.67 -9.07 4.15
C THR A 80 0.60 -9.23 5.24
N ARG A 81 -0.62 -9.67 4.89
CA ARG A 81 -1.73 -9.93 5.83
C ARG A 81 -2.66 -11.02 5.29
N PRO A 82 -2.39 -12.32 5.55
CA PRO A 82 -3.12 -13.44 4.98
C PRO A 82 -4.57 -13.59 5.47
N THR A 83 -4.98 -12.80 6.48
CA THR A 83 -6.35 -12.76 6.98
C THR A 83 -7.24 -11.72 6.30
N ALA A 84 -6.67 -10.84 5.47
CA ALA A 84 -7.43 -9.89 4.68
C ALA A 84 -7.76 -10.53 3.32
N TYR A 85 -9.06 -10.75 3.06
CA TYR A 85 -9.56 -11.25 1.78
C TYR A 85 -10.32 -10.11 1.09
N ASP A 86 -9.68 -9.48 0.09
CA ASP A 86 -10.22 -8.54 -0.90
C ASP A 86 -9.16 -8.27 -2.00
#